data_AF-A0A6V7J904-F1
#
_entry.id   AF-A0A6V7J904-F1
#
_cell.length_a   1.000
_cell.length_b   1.000
_cell.length_c   1.000
_cell.angle_alpha   90.00
_cell.angle_beta   90.00
_cell.angle_gamma   90.00
#
_symmetry.space_group_name_H-M   'P 1'
#
loop_
_entity.id
_entity.type
_entity.pdbx_description
1 polymer ?
#
loop_
_entity_poly.entity_id
_entity_poly.type
_entity_poly.pdbx_seq_one_letter_code
_entity_poly.pdbx_strand_id
1 'polypeptide(L)'
;ADIRTNDETFRIPNDESMSASLMARLEELSFAEERILHTIKLERGHGGSIGLQVTEGNDGGVYVQAVSVGGSADMAGNVNK
;
A
#
# COMPACT_ATOMS: atom_id res chain seq x y z
N ALA A 1 0.37 8.33 13.20
CA ALA A 1 0.60 6.99 12.64
C ALA A 1 1.59 7.17 11.49
N ASP A 2 2.78 6.60 11.61
CA ASP A 2 3.83 6.72 10.58
C ASP A 2 3.60 5.62 9.53
N ILE A 3 3.21 6.02 8.32
CA ILE A 3 3.10 5.13 7.17
C ILE A 3 4.45 5.15 6.46
N ARG A 4 5.13 4.00 6.38
CA ARG A 4 6.47 3.89 5.79
C ARG A 4 6.38 3.69 4.27
N THR A 5 7.36 4.24 3.56
CA THR A 5 7.52 4.05 2.11
C THR A 5 8.37 2.79 1.86
N ASN A 6 8.10 2.06 0.78
CA ASN A 6 8.71 0.77 0.40
C ASN A 6 10.26 0.76 0.22
N ASP A 7 10.95 1.87 0.49
CA ASP A 7 12.40 2.02 0.28
C ASP A 7 13.22 1.75 1.56
N GLU A 8 12.56 1.54 2.71
CA GLU A 8 13.23 1.20 3.96
C GLU A 8 13.45 -0.32 4.06
N THR A 9 14.53 -0.81 3.46
CA THR A 9 14.95 -2.20 3.68
C THR A 9 15.62 -2.33 5.05
N PHE A 10 14.99 -3.03 5.99
CA PHE A 10 15.62 -3.44 7.26
C PHE A 10 16.78 -4.42 6.97
N ARG A 11 18.02 -3.92 6.93
CA ARG A 11 19.20 -4.77 6.85
C ARG A 11 19.62 -5.19 8.24
N ILE A 12 19.34 -6.44 8.60
CA ILE A 12 19.86 -7.05 9.82
C ILE A 12 21.37 -7.29 9.61
N PRO A 13 22.26 -6.83 10.51
CA PRO A 13 23.68 -7.16 10.46
C PRO A 13 23.86 -8.67 10.44
N ASN A 14 24.57 -9.18 9.44
CA ASN A 14 24.69 -10.61 9.12
C ASN A 14 25.56 -11.42 10.12
N ASP A 15 25.81 -10.89 11.33
CA ASP A 15 26.81 -11.41 12.27
C ASP A 15 26.23 -12.03 13.56
N GLU A 16 24.90 -12.11 13.66
CA GLU A 16 24.24 -12.92 14.70
C GLU A 16 23.33 -13.95 14.03
N SER A 17 23.70 -15.23 14.11
CA SER A 17 22.89 -16.33 13.57
C SER A 17 21.60 -16.48 14.40
N MET A 18 20.56 -15.76 14.02
CA MET A 18 19.22 -16.00 14.56
C MET A 18 18.83 -17.45 14.26
N SER A 19 18.27 -18.16 15.25
CA SER A 19 17.81 -19.52 15.03
C SER A 19 16.69 -19.52 13.99
N ALA A 20 16.66 -20.53 13.11
CA ALA A 20 15.64 -20.66 12.07
C ALA A 20 14.21 -20.68 12.64
N SER A 21 14.05 -21.19 13.87
CA SER A 21 12.78 -21.17 14.60
C SER A 21 12.36 -19.79 15.08
N LEU A 22 13.31 -18.90 15.43
CA LEU A 22 13.02 -17.52 15.81
C LEU A 22 12.69 -16.67 14.57
N MET A 23 13.43 -16.86 13.47
CA MET A 23 13.16 -16.23 12.17
C MET A 23 11.74 -16.54 11.69
N ALA A 24 11.36 -17.82 11.67
CA ALA A 24 10.01 -18.23 11.26
C ALA A 24 8.91 -17.62 12.14
N ARG A 25 9.16 -17.48 13.46
CA ARG A 25 8.22 -16.81 14.38
C ARG A 25 8.18 -15.29 14.17
N LEU A 26 9.27 -14.66 13.79
CA LEU A 26 9.31 -13.23 13.48
C LEU A 26 8.58 -12.93 12.17
N GLU A 27 8.72 -13.78 11.16
CA GLU A 27 7.94 -13.73 9.91
C GLU A 27 6.43 -13.97 10.17
N GLU A 28 6.07 -14.91 11.04
CA GLU A 28 4.67 -15.10 11.47
C GLU A 28 4.13 -13.95 12.32
N LEU A 29 4.98 -13.16 12.97
CA LEU A 29 4.60 -11.97 13.74
C LEU A 29 4.64 -10.68 12.91
N SER A 30 5.30 -10.67 11.74
CA SER A 30 5.33 -9.52 10.83
C SER A 30 4.03 -9.35 10.02
N PHE A 31 2.98 -10.10 10.37
CA PHE A 31 1.61 -9.95 9.87
C PHE A 31 0.88 -8.71 10.41
N ALA A 32 1.61 -7.69 10.87
CA ALA A 32 1.03 -6.36 10.96
C ALA A 32 0.89 -5.84 9.53
N GLU A 33 -0.19 -6.27 8.85
CA GLU A 33 -0.67 -5.85 7.53
C GLU A 33 0.11 -4.63 7.02
N GLU A 34 1.21 -4.91 6.31
CA GLU A 34 2.24 -3.91 6.07
C GLU A 34 1.61 -2.83 5.21
N ARG A 35 1.33 -1.67 5.82
CA ARG A 35 0.71 -0.54 5.14
C ARG A 35 1.77 0.13 4.28
N ILE A 36 2.04 -0.46 3.13
CA ILE A 36 3.03 0.06 2.18
C ILE A 36 2.47 1.31 1.53
N LEU A 37 3.15 2.44 1.71
CA LEU A 37 2.81 3.66 0.99
C LEU A 37 3.25 3.55 -0.47
N HIS A 38 2.29 3.58 -1.38
CA HIS A 38 2.54 3.66 -2.82
C HIS A 38 2.20 5.05 -3.37
N THR A 39 3.11 5.59 -4.19
CA THR A 39 2.85 6.81 -4.96
C THR A 39 2.51 6.43 -6.39
N ILE A 40 1.33 6.84 -6.85
CA ILE A 40 0.88 6.69 -8.24
C ILE A 40 0.70 8.05 -8.89
N LYS A 41 0.99 8.14 -10.19
CA LYS A 41 0.73 9.33 -11.01
C LYS A 41 -0.43 9.01 -11.94
N LEU A 42 -1.48 9.81 -11.89
CA LEU A 42 -2.67 9.68 -12.73
C LEU A 42 -2.89 10.97 -13.52
N GLU A 43 -3.21 10.83 -14.80
CA GLU A 43 -3.64 11.95 -15.63
C GLU A 43 -5.17 12.06 -15.59
N ARG A 44 -5.69 13.28 -15.55
CA ARG A 44 -7.14 13.50 -15.59
C ARG A 44 -7.69 13.11 -16.96
N GLY A 45 -8.79 12.37 -16.96
CA GLY A 45 -9.51 12.05 -18.18
C GLY A 45 -10.17 13.29 -18.81
N HIS A 46 -10.79 13.12 -19.97
CA HIS A 46 -11.38 14.23 -20.74
C HIS A 46 -12.49 15.00 -20.00
N GLY A 47 -13.09 14.42 -18.95
CA GLY A 47 -14.05 15.09 -18.06
C GLY A 47 -13.44 15.72 -16.81
N GLY A 48 -12.10 15.82 -16.71
CA GLY A 48 -11.39 16.37 -15.56
C GLY A 48 -11.36 15.46 -14.31
N SER A 49 -12.06 14.32 -14.36
CA SER A 49 -12.07 13.28 -13.33
C SER A 49 -10.93 12.28 -13.54
N ILE A 50 -10.46 11.70 -12.44
CA ILE A 50 -9.48 10.60 -12.43
C ILE A 50 -10.15 9.22 -12.34
N GLY A 51 -11.47 9.14 -12.15
CA GLY A 51 -12.22 7.89 -12.11
C GLY A 51 -12.14 7.14 -10.76
N LEU A 52 -11.96 7.85 -9.64
CA LEU A 52 -12.00 7.29 -8.29
C LEU A 52 -13.23 7.78 -7.52
N GLN A 53 -13.92 6.84 -6.89
CA GLN A 53 -14.91 7.13 -5.85
C GLN A 53 -14.28 6.84 -4.49
N VAL A 54 -14.40 7.78 -3.56
CA VAL A 54 -13.82 7.67 -2.23
C VAL A 54 -14.90 7.80 -1.16
N THR A 55 -14.68 7.15 -0.03
CA THR A 55 -15.52 7.25 1.17
C THR A 55 -14.66 7.58 2.38
N GLU A 56 -15.23 8.34 3.31
CA GLU A 56 -14.65 8.55 4.63
C GLU A 56 -14.91 7.31 5.49
N GLY A 57 -13.87 6.82 6.16
CA GLY A 57 -13.95 5.75 7.14
C GLY A 57 -14.23 6.30 8.54
N ASN A 58 -14.68 5.43 9.44
CA ASN A 58 -15.00 5.81 10.82
C ASN A 58 -13.79 6.27 11.65
N ASP A 59 -12.58 6.05 11.14
CA ASP A 59 -11.31 6.50 11.70
C ASP A 59 -10.85 7.87 11.14
N GLY A 60 -11.67 8.50 10.28
CA GLY A 60 -11.33 9.74 9.58
C GLY A 60 -10.41 9.53 8.37
N GLY A 61 -10.13 8.27 8.00
CA GLY A 61 -9.37 7.93 6.80
C GLY A 61 -10.21 8.09 5.52
N VAL A 62 -9.55 8.28 4.39
CA VAL A 62 -10.20 8.28 3.06
C VAL A 62 -9.84 7.00 2.34
N TYR A 63 -10.84 6.28 1.87
CA TYR A 63 -10.72 4.97 1.24
C TYR A 63 -11.29 4.98 -0.16
N VAL A 64 -10.67 4.25 -1.08
CA VAL A 64 -11.22 4.05 -2.42
C VAL A 64 -12.38 3.05 -2.31
N GLN A 65 -13.58 3.50 -2.67
CA GLN A 65 -14.78 2.67 -2.67
C GLN A 65 -14.94 1.93 -4.00
N ALA A 66 -14.68 2.63 -5.10
CA ALA A 66 -14.82 2.08 -6.44
C ALA A 66 -13.92 2.81 -7.44
N VAL A 67 -13.58 2.10 -8.52
CA VAL A 67 -12.86 2.63 -9.67
C VAL A 67 -13.79 2.57 -10.87
N SER A 68 -13.91 3.67 -11.61
CA SER A 68 -14.72 3.74 -12.83
C SER A 68 -14.04 2.97 -13.97
N VAL A 69 -14.71 1.95 -14.50
CA VAL A 69 -14.23 1.16 -15.65
C VAL A 69 -13.95 2.07 -16.85
N GLY A 70 -12.77 1.96 -17.44
CA GLY A 70 -12.30 2.82 -18.52
C GLY A 70 -11.89 4.24 -18.09
N GLY A 71 -11.94 4.55 -16.78
CA GLY A 71 -11.42 5.79 -16.22
C GLY A 71 -9.89 5.77 -16.10
N SER A 72 -9.28 6.94 -15.88
CA SER A 72 -7.82 7.05 -15.78
C SER A 72 -7.21 6.14 -14.71
N ALA A 73 -7.85 6.01 -13.56
CA ALA A 73 -7.43 5.13 -12.48
C ALA A 73 -7.50 3.63 -12.84
N ASP A 74 -8.53 3.21 -13.60
CA ASP A 74 -8.67 1.83 -14.09
C ASP A 74 -7.57 1.50 -15.09
N MET A 75 -7.34 2.40 -16.06
CA MET A 75 -6.29 2.25 -17.07
C MET A 75 -4.87 2.24 -16.48
N ALA A 76 -4.66 2.90 -15.34
CA ALA A 76 -3.37 2.85 -14.63
C ALA A 76 -3.11 1.50 -13.94
N GLY A 77 -4.16 0.71 -13.65
CA GLY A 77 -4.06 -0.68 -13.21
C GLY A 77 -3.39 -0.94 -11.86
N ASN A 78 -3.10 0.11 -11.07
CA ASN A 78 -2.29 0.03 -9.85
C ASN A 78 -2.96 0.71 -8.64
N VAL A 79 -4.27 0.97 -8.69
CA VAL A 79 -4.99 1.69 -7.61
C VAL A 79 -5.60 0.76 -6.55
N ASN A 80 -5.80 -0.51 -6.87
CA ASN A 80 -6.40 -1.54 -6.00
C ASN A 80 -5.54 -2.81 -5.91
N LYS A 81 -4.21 -2.67 -6.07
CA LYS A 81 -3.27 -3.80 -5.95
C LYS A 81 -2.58 -3.79 -4.61
#